data_AF-A0A968W0H1-F1
#
_entry.id   AF-A0A968W0H1-F1
#
_cell.length_a   1.000
_cell.length_b   1.000
_cell.length_c   1.000
_cell.angle_alpha   90.00
_cell.angle_beta   90.00
_cell.angle_gamma   90.00
#
_symmetry.space_group_name_H-M   'P 1'
#
loop_
_entity.id
_entity.type
_entity.pdbx_description
1 polymer ?
#
loop_
_entity_poly.entity_id
_entity_poly.type
_entity_poly.pdbx_seq_one_letter_code
_entity_poly.pdbx_strand_id
1 'polypeptide(L)'
;MAGHNFVILPGKRAEIKTYDKIRLTTGFNAQKGSIFKASKGNEGMFDTDCICTGAQQLPSKSGTLNKLEPSYEDVYELSQNSATENTLMISLFPVPTNNVLNILSNEDLIAVNIYSIDGVLVHMYESIDSHAQINTQQLSKGIYLLEAISENNKTIKKFVIDK
;
A
#
# COMPACT_ATOMS: atom_id res chain seq x y z
N MET A 1 -7.10 -43.37 -1.07
CA MET A 1 -6.83 -42.52 0.11
C MET A 1 -7.70 -41.29 -0.03
N ALA A 2 -8.62 -41.09 0.92
CA ALA A 2 -9.54 -39.96 0.89
C ALA A 2 -8.75 -38.66 1.01
N GLY A 3 -8.69 -37.87 -0.07
CA GLY A 3 -8.12 -36.53 -0.01
C GLY A 3 -9.05 -35.67 0.81
N HIS A 4 -8.62 -35.28 2.02
CA HIS A 4 -9.36 -34.30 2.79
C HIS A 4 -9.33 -32.97 2.02
N ASN A 5 -10.51 -32.42 1.75
CA ASN A 5 -10.63 -31.09 1.16
C ASN A 5 -10.06 -30.07 2.13
N PHE A 6 -9.09 -29.29 1.68
CA PHE A 6 -8.50 -28.21 2.47
C PHE A 6 -9.15 -26.91 2.02
N VAL A 7 -10.02 -26.35 2.88
CA VAL A 7 -10.77 -25.13 2.61
C VAL A 7 -10.31 -24.02 3.54
N ILE A 8 -9.89 -22.88 2.98
CA ILE A 8 -9.57 -21.68 3.76
C ILE A 8 -10.76 -20.74 3.71
N LEU A 9 -11.34 -20.48 4.89
CA LEU A 9 -12.51 -19.62 5.04
C LEU A 9 -12.14 -18.12 4.95
N PRO A 10 -13.10 -17.23 4.63
CA PRO A 10 -12.86 -15.79 4.57
C PRO A 10 -12.29 -15.24 5.89
N GLY A 11 -11.33 -14.32 5.78
CA GLY A 11 -10.62 -13.74 6.92
C GLY A 11 -9.66 -14.71 7.63
N LYS A 12 -9.51 -15.94 7.15
CA LYS A 12 -8.55 -16.92 7.71
C LYS A 12 -7.27 -16.99 6.88
N ARG A 13 -6.19 -17.37 7.58
CA ARG A 13 -4.86 -17.52 7.02
C ARG A 13 -4.38 -18.96 7.18
N ALA A 14 -3.82 -19.52 6.11
CA ALA A 14 -3.06 -20.76 6.14
C ALA A 14 -1.65 -20.51 5.62
N GLU A 15 -0.63 -21.01 6.34
CA GLU A 15 0.78 -20.85 5.99
C GLU A 15 1.49 -22.21 5.96
N ILE A 16 2.23 -22.49 4.89
CA ILE A 16 3.02 -23.71 4.71
C ILE A 16 4.46 -23.32 4.40
N LYS A 17 5.42 -23.98 5.07
CA LYS A 17 6.87 -23.84 4.82
C LYS A 17 7.46 -25.20 4.49
N THR A 18 8.24 -25.30 3.42
CA THR A 18 8.95 -26.55 3.04
C THR A 18 10.30 -26.23 2.44
N TYR A 19 11.22 -27.19 2.42
CA TYR A 19 12.51 -27.06 1.72
C TYR A 19 12.51 -27.69 0.32
N ASP A 20 11.49 -28.49 0.00
CA ASP A 20 11.44 -29.24 -1.27
C ASP A 20 10.42 -28.66 -2.25
N LYS A 21 9.17 -29.14 -2.21
CA LYS A 21 8.09 -28.73 -3.12
C LYS A 21 6.75 -28.71 -2.40
N ILE A 22 5.89 -27.78 -2.82
CA ILE A 22 4.47 -27.74 -2.44
C ILE A 22 3.67 -28.16 -3.67
N ARG A 23 2.84 -29.19 -3.52
CA ARG A 23 1.92 -29.65 -4.57
C ARG A 23 0.49 -29.47 -4.07
N LEU A 24 -0.23 -28.54 -4.69
CA LEU A 24 -1.67 -28.41 -4.49
C LEU A 24 -2.39 -29.45 -5.36
N THR A 25 -3.28 -30.23 -4.76
CA THR A 25 -4.07 -31.24 -5.46
C THR A 25 -5.54 -30.84 -5.51
N THR A 26 -6.32 -31.54 -6.32
CA THR A 26 -7.79 -31.43 -6.33
C THR A 26 -8.33 -31.56 -4.91
N GLY A 27 -9.24 -30.65 -4.53
CA GLY A 27 -9.79 -30.53 -3.16
C GLY A 27 -9.24 -29.35 -2.37
N PHE A 28 -8.21 -28.66 -2.84
CA PHE A 28 -7.81 -27.35 -2.30
C PHE A 28 -8.77 -26.25 -2.75
N ASN A 29 -9.28 -25.45 -1.81
CA ASN A 29 -10.14 -24.31 -2.08
C ASN A 29 -9.81 -23.14 -1.15
N ALA A 30 -9.53 -21.96 -1.71
CA ALA A 30 -9.39 -20.72 -0.96
C ALA A 30 -10.56 -19.81 -1.31
N GLN A 31 -11.34 -19.39 -0.30
CA GLN A 31 -12.50 -18.53 -0.52
C GLN A 31 -12.09 -17.06 -0.60
N LYS A 32 -12.92 -16.23 -1.25
CA LYS A 32 -12.68 -14.77 -1.36
C LYS A 32 -12.44 -14.17 0.04
N GLY A 33 -11.36 -13.39 0.17
CA GLY A 33 -10.96 -12.78 1.44
C GLY A 33 -10.16 -13.69 2.38
N SER A 34 -9.77 -14.89 1.96
CA SER A 34 -8.81 -15.74 2.68
C SER A 34 -7.36 -15.51 2.21
N ILE A 35 -6.38 -15.90 3.04
CA ILE A 35 -4.95 -15.80 2.72
C ILE A 35 -4.31 -17.18 2.75
N PHE A 36 -3.66 -17.59 1.67
CA PHE A 36 -2.77 -18.74 1.62
C PHE A 36 -1.34 -18.27 1.35
N LYS A 37 -0.40 -18.60 2.25
CA LYS A 37 1.02 -18.33 2.07
C LYS A 37 1.81 -19.63 2.01
N ALA A 38 2.64 -19.78 0.99
CA ALA A 38 3.53 -20.90 0.79
C ALA A 38 4.95 -20.35 0.71
N SER A 39 5.90 -20.91 1.47
CA SER A 39 7.30 -20.51 1.38
C SER A 39 8.19 -21.72 1.18
N LYS A 40 9.16 -21.57 0.28
CA LYS A 40 10.19 -22.56 0.05
C LYS A 40 11.50 -22.05 0.66
N GLY A 41 12.11 -22.82 1.54
CA GLY A 41 13.45 -22.52 2.01
C GLY A 41 14.52 -23.13 1.14
N ASN A 42 15.68 -22.48 1.15
CA ASN A 42 16.97 -23.10 0.87
C ASN A 42 17.67 -23.35 2.22
N GLU A 43 18.68 -24.22 2.27
CA GLU A 43 19.35 -24.57 3.53
C GLU A 43 19.71 -23.33 4.36
N GLY A 44 19.17 -23.23 5.57
CA GLY A 44 19.42 -22.14 6.51
C GLY A 44 18.61 -20.84 6.28
N MET A 45 17.82 -20.71 5.21
CA MET A 45 17.02 -19.50 4.97
C MET A 45 15.71 -19.80 4.22
N PHE A 46 14.57 -19.51 4.84
CA PHE A 46 13.27 -19.57 4.16
C PHE A 46 13.11 -18.35 3.26
N ASP A 47 13.17 -18.55 1.95
CA ASP A 47 12.88 -17.51 0.98
C ASP A 47 11.37 -17.20 1.06
N THR A 48 11.05 -16.00 1.56
CA THR A 48 9.68 -15.55 1.83
C THR A 48 8.92 -15.17 0.56
N ASP A 49 9.56 -15.23 -0.60
CA ASP A 49 9.13 -14.47 -1.78
C ASP A 49 8.37 -15.29 -2.82
N CYS A 50 8.08 -16.57 -2.55
CA CYS A 50 7.18 -17.35 -3.40
C CYS A 50 5.71 -17.14 -3.00
N ILE A 51 5.20 -15.92 -3.20
CA ILE A 51 3.78 -15.61 -3.01
C ILE A 51 2.99 -16.16 -4.22
N CYS A 52 2.43 -17.36 -4.09
CA CYS A 52 1.44 -17.86 -5.04
C CYS A 52 0.07 -17.21 -4.77
N THR A 53 -0.11 -15.94 -5.10
CA THR A 53 -1.44 -15.31 -5.17
C THR A 53 -2.06 -15.61 -6.53
N GLY A 54 -2.71 -16.76 -6.61
CA GLY A 54 -3.44 -17.19 -7.80
C GLY A 54 -3.15 -18.66 -8.10
N ALA A 55 -4.06 -19.54 -7.71
CA ALA A 55 -4.15 -20.83 -8.37
C ALA A 55 -4.60 -20.56 -9.82
N GLN A 56 -3.67 -20.39 -10.75
CA GLN A 56 -3.99 -20.65 -12.14
C GLN A 56 -4.20 -22.17 -12.26
N GLN A 57 -5.41 -22.55 -12.63
CA GLN A 57 -5.67 -23.87 -13.17
C GLN A 57 -4.75 -24.01 -14.39
N LEU A 58 -3.72 -24.86 -14.32
CA LEU A 58 -3.11 -25.38 -15.54
C LEU A 58 -4.24 -26.11 -16.28
N PRO A 59 -4.63 -25.69 -17.48
CA PRO A 59 -5.67 -26.40 -18.21
C PRO A 59 -5.12 -27.78 -18.59
N SER A 60 -5.68 -28.81 -17.97
CA SER A 60 -5.92 -30.06 -18.68
C SER A 60 -6.65 -29.68 -19.97
N LYS A 61 -5.99 -29.90 -21.11
CA LYS A 61 -6.36 -29.46 -22.47
C LYS A 61 -7.86 -29.39 -22.78
N SER A 62 -8.18 -28.41 -23.64
CA SER A 62 -9.33 -28.26 -24.54
C SER A 62 -10.42 -27.29 -24.08
N GLY A 63 -10.38 -26.07 -24.62
CA GLY A 63 -11.43 -25.06 -24.45
C GLY A 63 -10.95 -23.70 -24.95
N THR A 64 -11.66 -23.12 -25.90
CA THR A 64 -11.34 -21.96 -26.74
C THR A 64 -10.83 -20.73 -25.96
N LEU A 65 -9.76 -20.10 -26.47
CA LEU A 65 -9.22 -18.81 -26.02
C LEU A 65 -10.26 -17.70 -26.22
N ASN A 66 -11.13 -17.50 -25.25
CA ASN A 66 -11.82 -16.23 -25.11
C ASN A 66 -10.85 -15.28 -24.40
N LYS A 67 -10.35 -14.31 -25.17
CA LYS A 67 -9.59 -13.16 -24.68
C LYS A 67 -10.45 -12.46 -23.62
N LEU A 68 -10.15 -12.70 -22.35
CA LEU A 68 -10.64 -11.89 -21.25
C LEU A 68 -9.82 -10.60 -21.29
N GLU A 69 -10.45 -9.50 -21.71
CA GLU A 69 -9.86 -8.17 -21.62
C GLU A 69 -9.58 -7.88 -20.13
N PRO A 70 -8.35 -7.49 -19.72
CA PRO A 70 -8.08 -7.16 -18.33
C PRO A 70 -8.87 -5.91 -17.95
N SER A 71 -9.78 -6.03 -16.97
CA SER A 71 -10.29 -4.85 -16.26
C SER A 71 -9.24 -4.44 -15.23
N TYR A 72 -8.65 -3.27 -15.41
CA TYR A 72 -7.81 -2.67 -14.39
C TYR A 72 -8.72 -2.09 -13.29
N GLU A 73 -8.73 -2.70 -12.11
CA GLU A 73 -9.01 -1.94 -10.90
C GLU A 73 -7.67 -1.39 -10.42
N ASP A 74 -7.59 -0.07 -10.25
CA ASP A 74 -6.43 0.58 -9.63
C ASP A 74 -6.32 0.11 -8.17
N VAL A 75 -5.52 -0.93 -7.93
CA VAL A 75 -5.17 -1.38 -6.58
C VAL A 75 -3.87 -0.67 -6.18
N TYR A 76 -3.98 0.50 -5.56
CA TYR A 76 -2.88 1.10 -4.79
C TYR A 76 -3.02 0.68 -3.32
N GLU A 77 -2.55 -0.53 -3.00
CA GLU A 77 -2.22 -0.90 -1.62
C GLU A 77 -0.77 -1.38 -1.57
N LEU A 78 0.14 -0.45 -1.24
CA LEU A 78 1.50 -0.82 -0.86
C LEU A 78 1.45 -1.43 0.54
N SER A 79 1.71 -2.74 0.57
CA SER A 79 1.96 -3.60 1.73
C SER A 79 2.60 -2.89 2.92
N GLN A 80 1.89 -2.80 4.05
CA GLN A 80 2.50 -2.45 5.34
C GLN A 80 3.29 -3.65 5.85
N ASN A 81 4.59 -3.67 5.57
CA ASN A 81 5.52 -4.49 6.34
C ASN A 81 5.64 -3.87 7.73
N SER A 82 5.20 -4.57 8.75
CA SER A 82 5.46 -4.21 10.15
C SER A 82 6.91 -4.53 10.51
N ALA A 83 7.85 -3.81 9.90
CA ALA A 83 9.06 -3.43 10.60
C ALA A 83 8.68 -2.23 11.48
N THR A 84 9.24 -2.13 12.68
CA THR A 84 9.12 -0.94 13.53
C THR A 84 9.94 0.17 12.88
N GLU A 85 9.50 0.63 11.71
CA GLU A 85 10.04 1.81 11.04
C GLU A 85 9.53 3.01 11.83
N ASN A 86 10.45 3.93 12.12
CA ASN A 86 10.12 5.21 12.72
C ASN A 86 9.32 6.01 11.69
N THR A 87 8.04 5.72 11.52
CA THR A 87 7.21 6.30 10.46
C THR A 87 6.90 7.75 10.78
N LEU A 88 7.17 8.66 9.84
CA LEU A 88 6.75 10.06 9.93
C LEU A 88 5.22 10.16 9.88
N MET A 89 4.63 10.51 11.01
CA MET A 89 3.20 10.74 11.18
C MET A 89 2.91 12.22 11.04
N ILE A 90 2.03 12.57 10.10
CA ILE A 90 1.60 13.95 9.86
C ILE A 90 0.08 14.06 9.80
N SER A 91 -0.45 15.12 10.38
CA SER A 91 -1.86 15.51 10.34
C SER A 91 -2.01 16.92 9.80
N LEU A 92 -2.98 17.10 8.90
CA LEU A 92 -3.28 18.38 8.27
C LEU A 92 -4.70 18.82 8.67
N PHE A 93 -4.87 20.06 9.10
CA PHE A 93 -6.21 20.59 9.40
C PHE A 93 -6.30 22.13 9.33
N PRO A 94 -7.48 22.68 9.04
CA PRO A 94 -8.65 21.96 8.54
C PRO A 94 -8.43 21.46 7.10
N VAL A 95 -9.14 20.40 6.73
CA VAL A 95 -9.24 19.96 5.33
C VAL A 95 -10.73 19.76 5.02
N PRO A 96 -11.34 20.55 4.12
CA PRO A 96 -10.74 21.62 3.33
C PRO A 96 -10.23 22.83 4.15
N THR A 97 -9.29 23.60 3.59
CA THR A 97 -8.81 24.87 4.16
C THR A 97 -9.09 26.04 3.21
N ASN A 98 -9.18 27.25 3.76
CA ASN A 98 -9.38 28.47 2.98
C ASN A 98 -8.10 29.30 2.90
N ASN A 99 -7.45 29.54 4.05
CA ASN A 99 -6.35 30.50 4.16
C ASN A 99 -5.12 29.95 4.90
N VAL A 100 -5.33 29.07 5.89
CA VAL A 100 -4.26 28.58 6.76
C VAL A 100 -4.41 27.08 6.94
N LEU A 101 -3.36 26.34 6.62
CA LEU A 101 -3.26 24.91 6.86
C LEU A 101 -2.34 24.69 8.07
N ASN A 102 -2.87 24.07 9.12
CA ASN A 102 -2.06 23.63 10.25
C ASN A 102 -1.47 22.26 9.94
N ILE A 103 -0.21 22.09 10.33
CA ILE A 103 0.56 20.87 10.20
C ILE A 103 0.98 20.45 11.60
N LEU A 104 0.66 19.20 11.93
CA LEU A 104 1.20 18.51 13.11
C LEU A 104 1.98 17.30 12.66
N SER A 105 3.23 17.18 13.08
CA SER A 105 4.06 15.99 12.90
C SER A 105 4.62 15.47 14.22
N ASN A 106 5.06 14.21 14.23
CA ASN A 106 5.73 13.60 15.40
C ASN A 106 7.22 13.97 15.52
N GLU A 107 7.78 14.69 14.55
CA GLU A 107 9.16 15.18 14.50
C GLU A 107 9.24 16.44 13.64
N ASP A 108 10.33 17.20 13.78
CA ASP A 108 10.59 18.39 12.96
C ASP A 108 10.86 18.01 11.50
N LEU A 109 10.53 18.93 10.59
CA LEU A 109 10.61 18.71 9.15
C LEU A 109 11.76 19.53 8.57
N ILE A 110 12.60 18.89 7.77
CA ILE A 110 13.61 19.57 6.95
C ILE A 110 12.92 20.43 5.90
N ALA A 111 11.84 19.91 5.28
CA ALA A 111 11.11 20.63 4.26
C ALA A 111 9.65 20.19 4.16
N VAL A 112 8.82 21.12 3.69
CA VAL A 112 7.47 20.85 3.19
C VAL A 112 7.34 21.42 1.79
N ASN A 113 7.02 20.53 0.84
CA ASN A 113 6.75 20.87 -0.54
C ASN A 113 5.26 20.75 -0.82
N ILE A 114 4.70 21.74 -1.50
CA ILE A 114 3.31 21.71 -1.96
C ILE A 114 3.32 21.62 -3.47
N TYR A 115 2.65 20.59 -4.00
CA TYR A 115 2.49 20.37 -5.42
C TYR A 115 1.01 20.51 -5.83
N SER A 116 0.77 21.02 -7.04
CA SER A 116 -0.53 20.89 -7.69
C SER A 116 -0.84 19.42 -8.00
N ILE A 117 -2.09 19.12 -8.36
CA ILE A 117 -2.48 17.76 -8.77
C ILE A 117 -1.75 17.28 -10.03
N ASP A 118 -1.29 18.22 -10.86
CA ASP A 118 -0.47 17.95 -12.06
C ASP A 118 1.01 17.70 -11.72
N GLY A 119 1.39 17.71 -10.43
CA GLY A 119 2.74 17.46 -9.95
C GLY A 119 3.68 18.68 -9.98
N VAL A 120 3.16 19.88 -10.26
CA VAL A 120 3.97 21.10 -10.29
C VAL A 120 4.21 21.60 -8.88
N LEU A 121 5.48 21.82 -8.49
CA LEU A 121 5.83 22.44 -7.21
C LEU A 121 5.35 23.90 -7.19
N VAL A 122 4.45 24.22 -6.27
CA VAL A 122 3.86 25.57 -6.14
C VAL A 122 4.38 26.34 -4.94
N HIS A 123 4.78 25.65 -3.87
CA HIS A 123 5.44 26.27 -2.72
C HIS A 123 6.41 25.29 -2.05
N MET A 124 7.42 25.85 -1.39
CA MET A 124 8.41 25.14 -0.60
C MET A 124 8.65 25.93 0.69
N TYR A 125 8.77 25.20 1.79
CA TYR A 125 9.11 25.71 3.10
C TYR A 125 10.24 24.85 3.66
N GLU A 126 11.24 25.48 4.27
CA GLU A 126 12.40 24.81 4.88
C GLU A 126 12.36 24.95 6.40
N SER A 127 12.91 23.96 7.11
CA SER A 127 13.09 23.95 8.57
C SER A 127 11.80 24.29 9.33
N ILE A 128 10.84 23.37 9.31
CA ILE A 128 9.53 23.56 9.89
C ILE A 128 9.41 22.76 11.19
N ASP A 129 9.04 23.43 12.27
CA ASP A 129 8.74 22.81 13.56
C ASP A 129 7.63 21.76 13.43
N SER A 130 7.61 20.79 14.35
CA SER A 130 6.58 19.75 14.39
C SER A 130 5.14 20.27 14.57
N HIS A 131 4.98 21.56 14.89
CA HIS A 131 3.73 22.30 14.90
C HIS A 131 3.88 23.58 14.07
N ALA A 132 3.24 23.64 12.89
CA ALA A 132 3.38 24.77 11.99
C ALA A 132 2.10 25.19 11.30
N GLN A 133 2.10 26.42 10.79
CA GLN A 133 1.03 27.00 9.99
C GLN A 133 1.56 27.43 8.64
N ILE A 134 0.90 26.97 7.58
CA ILE A 134 1.19 27.35 6.20
C ILE A 134 0.08 28.26 5.69
N ASN A 135 0.46 29.40 5.12
CA ASN A 135 -0.47 30.28 4.42
C ASN A 135 -0.81 29.71 3.03
N THR A 136 -2.09 29.45 2.77
CA THR A 136 -2.62 28.93 1.50
C THR A 136 -3.42 29.99 0.72
N GLN A 137 -3.39 31.25 1.14
CA GLN A 137 -4.18 32.33 0.55
C GLN A 137 -3.80 32.61 -0.92
N GLN A 138 -2.54 32.37 -1.30
CA GLN A 138 -2.06 32.56 -2.68
C GLN A 138 -2.38 31.38 -3.61
N LEU A 139 -2.77 30.23 -3.05
CA LEU A 139 -3.11 29.03 -3.82
C LEU A 139 -4.56 29.07 -4.31
N SER A 140 -4.80 28.67 -5.56
CA SER A 140 -6.15 28.59 -6.12
C SER A 140 -6.99 27.49 -5.45
N LYS A 141 -8.31 27.55 -5.63
CA LYS A 141 -9.21 26.44 -5.25
C LYS A 141 -8.83 25.17 -5.99
N GLY A 142 -8.72 24.04 -5.29
CA GLY A 142 -8.31 22.78 -5.90
C GLY A 142 -7.73 21.76 -4.93
N ILE A 143 -7.22 20.66 -5.49
CA ILE A 143 -6.56 19.57 -4.78
C ILE A 143 -5.04 19.78 -4.86
N TYR A 144 -4.38 19.60 -3.73
CA TYR A 144 -2.93 19.74 -3.59
C TYR A 144 -2.33 18.53 -2.87
N LEU A 145 -1.07 18.26 -3.16
CA LEU A 145 -0.25 17.28 -2.46
C LEU A 145 0.77 18.03 -1.60
N LEU A 146 0.85 17.67 -0.33
CA LEU A 146 1.85 18.13 0.61
C LEU A 146 2.82 16.99 0.87
N GLU A 147 4.07 17.15 0.45
CA GLU A 147 5.17 16.26 0.80
C GLU A 147 5.90 16.85 2.01
N ALA A 148 5.94 16.10 3.10
CA ALA A 148 6.69 16.44 4.31
C ALA A 148 7.93 15.54 4.39
N ILE A 149 9.06 16.16 4.66
CA ILE A 149 10.38 15.53 4.65
C ILE A 149 11.03 15.77 6.02
N SER A 150 11.34 14.71 6.74
CA SER A 150 12.19 14.73 7.93
C SER A 150 13.58 14.19 7.60
N GLU A 151 14.47 14.07 8.58
CA GLU A 151 15.83 13.54 8.38
C GLU A 151 15.83 12.13 7.77
N ASN A 152 14.90 11.28 8.21
CA ASN A 152 14.93 9.85 7.89
C ASN A 152 13.77 9.42 6.99
N ASN A 153 12.71 10.22 6.89
CA ASN A 153 11.47 9.81 6.26
C ASN A 153 10.87 10.90 5.40
N LYS A 154 9.98 10.46 4.50
CA LYS A 154 9.09 11.35 3.78
C LYS A 154 7.68 10.79 3.75
N THR A 155 6.69 11.66 3.73
CA THR A 155 5.29 11.29 3.65
C THR A 155 4.53 12.30 2.80
N ILE A 156 3.49 11.84 2.10
CA ILE A 156 2.67 12.67 1.24
C ILE A 156 1.23 12.66 1.76
N LYS A 157 0.63 13.84 1.88
CA LYS A 157 -0.78 14.01 2.22
C LYS A 157 -1.49 14.86 1.18
N LYS A 158 -2.70 14.43 0.82
CA LYS A 158 -3.61 15.23 0.01
C LYS A 158 -4.38 16.21 0.90
N PHE A 159 -4.54 17.44 0.46
CA PHE A 159 -5.50 18.39 1.04
C PHE A 159 -6.24 19.16 -0.05
N VAL A 160 -7.31 19.86 0.35
CA VAL A 160 -8.22 20.57 -0.55
C VAL A 160 -8.34 22.02 -0.09
N ILE A 161 -8.32 22.95 -1.03
CA ILE A 161 -8.63 24.36 -0.81
C ILE A 161 -10.04 24.65 -1.33
N ASP A 162 -10.90 25.24 -0.50
CA ASP A 162 -12.31 25.51 -0.82
C ASP A 162 -12.78 26.91 -0.43
N LYS A 163 -12.15 27.92 -1.04
CA LYS A 163 -12.51 29.34 -0.89
C LYS A 163 -13.26 29.89 -2.09
#